data_AF-A0A7G9T4Q2-F1
#
_entry.id   AF-A0A7G9T4Q2-F1
#
_cell.length_a   1.000
_cell.length_b   1.000
_cell.length_c   1.000
_cell.angle_alpha   90.00
_cell.angle_beta   90.00
_cell.angle_gamma   90.00
#
_symmetry.space_group_name_H-M   'P 1'
#
loop_
_entity.id
_entity.type
_entity.pdbx_description
1 polymer ?
#
loop_
_entity_poly.entity_id
_entity_poly.type
_entity_poly.pdbx_seq_one_letter_code
_entity_poly.pdbx_strand_id
1 'polypeptide(L)'
;MRYFDKYVELIEKGDIVVGRAVKLAIKRVERFKEQYKFKQNEVDRRIKFIENETSQTKGGNGKLKLALPQKVWLEVAWGFYHDAEVTKVNPETMEEYQTVEERRLIHEIPVIMARGSGKTTLGSAIAMVGQIMDGEYGADVQLLAYNREQAGFLYNASRAMTSNENSLLHMMVLSGSLRSTKQGILYEPTNSLMNIKTSDYESLDGTNAHFNIFDEVHTYDDDFIKVVNDGSAKKRKNWQTWYLSTNGTKRERLFDRYFKIWMDILEGKTDNDSVMPFIYQLDNPEEIHDSKMWQKSMPLLGITTEKETIAADIEMSRNDPSQQAELMAKTFNLPVNNYLAYFVNEETKGNRDKFKPELFDGEDGSPALAIIGIDLSAVNDISSVSFMIKDGDAFQFVNRKYMPRTNVEKLPKEQRDKYFEWEQQGYLILHEEAFNKQSFIFDDIQRYMSEHNILPMAVGYDDWNAAELHGMFNDSYGEITHNVSMTTKTLSQPMKIYKQLIGNEKIVFDDPVATWNHLNVVVRVDGAGNIFPNKEKAKNKIDVFMSQLIAFITYEKNKDDLEYYYS
;
A
#
# COMPACT_ATOMS: atom_id res chain seq x y z
N MET A 1 26.78 21.83 6.11
CA MET A 1 26.84 20.49 5.47
C MET A 1 26.98 20.71 3.97
N ARG A 2 27.92 20.08 3.27
CA ARG A 2 28.24 20.48 1.89
C ARG A 2 27.12 20.16 0.90
N TYR A 3 26.59 18.94 0.90
CA TYR A 3 25.67 18.48 -0.14
C TYR A 3 24.22 18.86 0.18
N PHE A 4 23.84 18.76 1.46
CA PHE A 4 22.53 19.13 1.97
C PHE A 4 22.26 20.62 1.78
N ASP A 5 23.17 21.52 2.20
CA ASP A 5 22.95 22.96 2.06
C ASP A 5 22.81 23.36 0.57
N LYS A 6 23.59 22.72 -0.33
CA LYS A 6 23.44 22.89 -1.79
C LYS A 6 22.10 22.38 -2.32
N TYR A 7 21.60 21.26 -1.79
CA TYR A 7 20.32 20.70 -2.20
C TYR A 7 19.15 21.59 -1.77
N VAL A 8 19.20 22.13 -0.55
CA VAL A 8 18.23 23.11 -0.05
C VAL A 8 18.24 24.38 -0.91
N GLU A 9 19.42 24.91 -1.22
CA GLU A 9 19.56 26.10 -2.09
C GLU A 9 18.88 25.90 -3.46
N LEU A 10 19.06 24.72 -4.09
CA LEU A 10 18.43 24.41 -5.38
C LEU A 10 16.91 24.25 -5.27
N ILE A 11 16.40 23.77 -4.14
CA ILE A 11 14.96 23.69 -3.89
C ILE A 11 14.37 25.09 -3.71
N GLU A 12 15.05 25.97 -2.96
CA GLU A 12 14.61 27.36 -2.73
C GLU A 12 14.59 28.18 -4.03
N LYS A 13 15.53 27.92 -4.94
CA LYS A 13 15.55 28.52 -6.30
C LYS A 13 14.47 27.96 -7.23
N GLY A 14 13.87 26.82 -6.90
CA GLY A 14 12.90 26.13 -7.76
C GLY A 14 13.53 25.23 -8.83
N ASP A 15 14.85 25.01 -8.80
CA ASP A 15 15.56 24.11 -9.72
C ASP A 15 15.29 22.63 -9.41
N ILE A 16 14.91 22.32 -8.16
CA ILE A 16 14.51 20.99 -7.72
C ILE A 16 13.13 21.05 -7.08
N VAL A 17 12.19 20.28 -7.64
CA VAL A 17 10.83 20.16 -7.09
C VAL A 17 10.76 18.96 -6.15
N VAL A 18 10.33 19.19 -4.90
CA VAL A 18 10.21 18.14 -3.87
C VAL A 18 8.82 18.10 -3.25
N GLY A 19 8.39 16.87 -2.89
CA GLY A 19 7.12 16.62 -2.21
C GLY A 19 7.16 16.96 -0.71
N ARG A 20 6.01 16.86 -0.05
CA ARG A 20 5.81 17.18 1.37
C ARG A 20 6.75 16.40 2.29
N ALA A 21 6.90 15.09 2.07
CA ALA A 21 7.72 14.24 2.95
C ALA A 21 9.20 14.66 2.93
N VAL A 22 9.76 14.99 1.77
CA VAL A 22 11.13 15.51 1.65
C VAL A 22 11.28 16.87 2.33
N LYS A 23 10.28 17.76 2.22
CA LYS A 23 10.29 19.05 2.94
C LYS A 23 10.33 18.85 4.47
N LEU A 24 9.61 17.86 4.99
CA LEU A 24 9.66 17.50 6.41
C LEU A 24 11.03 16.94 6.81
N ALA A 25 11.62 16.08 5.97
CA ALA A 25 12.97 15.56 6.20
C ALA A 25 14.02 16.68 6.24
N ILE A 26 13.92 17.67 5.34
CA ILE A 26 14.81 18.86 5.34
C ILE A 26 14.70 19.62 6.66
N LYS A 27 13.48 19.92 7.13
CA LYS A 27 13.27 20.58 8.44
C LYS A 27 13.90 19.81 9.59
N ARG A 28 13.82 18.48 9.55
CA ARG A 28 14.42 17.59 10.56
C ARG A 28 15.95 17.69 10.55
N VAL A 29 16.58 17.69 9.37
CA VAL A 29 18.03 17.85 9.22
C VAL A 29 18.50 19.24 9.67
N GLU A 30 17.73 20.30 9.40
CA GLU A 30 18.05 21.64 9.92
C GLU A 30 18.05 21.65 11.46
N ARG A 31 17.05 21.03 12.10
CA ARG A 31 17.07 20.84 13.57
C ARG A 31 18.31 20.06 14.03
N PHE A 32 18.71 19.01 13.30
CA PHE A 32 19.90 18.23 13.65
C PHE A 32 21.19 19.05 13.61
N LYS A 33 21.31 20.00 12.67
CA LYS A 33 22.46 20.92 12.58
C LYS A 33 22.63 21.78 13.82
N GLU A 34 21.54 22.08 14.52
CA GLU A 34 21.55 22.87 15.76
C GLU A 34 21.87 22.04 17.01
N GLN A 35 21.52 20.75 17.00
CA GLN A 35 21.53 19.90 18.21
C GLN A 35 22.70 18.91 18.28
N TYR A 36 23.26 18.52 17.14
CA TYR A 36 24.21 17.40 17.06
C TYR A 36 25.53 17.79 16.39
N LYS A 37 26.58 17.02 16.70
CA LYS A 37 27.91 17.22 16.10
C LYS A 37 27.89 16.70 14.67
N PHE A 38 28.33 17.51 13.72
CA PHE A 38 28.41 17.10 12.31
C PHE A 38 29.87 16.93 11.84
N LYS A 39 30.17 15.80 11.19
CA LYS A 39 31.53 15.43 10.72
C LYS A 39 31.60 15.29 9.20
N GLN A 40 31.85 16.41 8.51
CA GLN A 40 31.95 16.42 7.03
C GLN A 40 33.06 15.51 6.48
N ASN A 41 34.21 15.42 7.16
CA ASN A 41 35.34 14.62 6.69
C ASN A 41 35.01 13.12 6.65
N GLU A 42 34.25 12.64 7.63
CA GLU A 42 33.76 11.26 7.71
C GLU A 42 32.83 10.93 6.54
N VAL A 43 31.92 11.85 6.20
CA VAL A 43 31.05 11.73 5.02
C VAL A 43 31.87 11.71 3.73
N ASP A 44 32.74 12.71 3.54
CA ASP A 44 33.49 12.91 2.31
C ASP A 44 34.38 11.71 1.98
N ARG A 45 35.00 11.09 2.99
CA ARG A 45 35.82 9.89 2.82
C ARG A 45 34.99 8.72 2.26
N ARG A 46 33.79 8.49 2.81
CA ARG A 46 32.90 7.39 2.38
C ARG A 46 32.31 7.66 0.98
N ILE A 47 31.89 8.89 0.70
CA ILE A 47 31.40 9.28 -0.64
C ILE A 47 32.51 9.15 -1.68
N LYS A 48 33.73 9.62 -1.40
CA LYS A 48 34.88 9.46 -2.31
C LYS A 48 35.19 8.00 -2.58
N PHE A 49 35.12 7.13 -1.57
CA PHE A 49 35.29 5.70 -1.77
C PHE A 49 34.24 5.14 -2.73
N ILE A 50 32.96 5.48 -2.55
CA ILE A 50 31.91 5.04 -3.48
C ILE A 50 32.22 5.53 -4.91
N GLU A 51 32.46 6.83 -5.10
CA GLU A 51 32.64 7.39 -6.44
C GLU A 51 33.94 6.96 -7.13
N ASN A 52 34.98 6.62 -6.36
CA ASN A 52 36.28 6.25 -6.91
C ASN A 52 36.45 4.75 -7.10
N GLU A 53 35.91 3.93 -6.19
CA GLU A 53 36.22 2.51 -6.12
C GLU A 53 35.06 1.60 -6.54
N THR A 54 33.82 2.09 -6.51
CA THR A 54 32.66 1.30 -6.94
C THR A 54 32.23 1.67 -8.37
N SER A 55 31.52 0.75 -9.02
CA SER A 55 31.13 0.88 -10.43
C SER A 55 29.66 0.56 -10.65
N GLN A 56 29.13 1.04 -11.77
CA GLN A 56 27.87 0.55 -12.30
C GLN A 56 27.99 -0.95 -12.59
N THR A 57 26.94 -1.70 -12.29
CA THR A 57 26.94 -3.17 -12.40
C THR A 57 25.92 -3.69 -13.42
N LYS A 58 24.99 -2.84 -13.85
CA LYS A 58 23.96 -3.12 -14.87
C LYS A 58 23.69 -1.85 -15.67
N GLY A 59 23.52 -1.98 -16.99
CA GLY A 59 23.07 -0.89 -17.88
C GLY A 59 24.12 0.16 -18.30
N GLY A 60 25.31 0.18 -17.69
CA GLY A 60 26.40 1.08 -18.09
C GLY A 60 27.78 0.57 -17.64
N ASN A 61 28.84 1.10 -18.26
CA ASN A 61 30.23 0.80 -17.91
C ASN A 61 30.88 2.05 -17.28
N GLY A 62 31.48 1.91 -16.10
CA GLY A 62 32.21 3.00 -15.44
C GLY A 62 31.90 3.16 -13.96
N LYS A 63 32.56 4.15 -13.34
CA LYS A 63 32.45 4.45 -11.91
C LYS A 63 31.02 4.87 -11.52
N LEU A 64 30.60 4.48 -10.31
CA LEU A 64 29.31 4.88 -9.76
C LEU A 64 29.36 6.35 -9.35
N LYS A 65 28.90 7.25 -10.22
CA LYS A 65 28.79 8.68 -9.90
C LYS A 65 27.50 8.94 -9.14
N LEU A 66 27.62 9.56 -7.97
CA LEU A 66 26.46 9.85 -7.12
C LEU A 66 25.83 11.17 -7.54
N ALA A 67 24.51 11.16 -7.73
CA ALA A 67 23.72 12.36 -7.89
C ALA A 67 23.61 13.13 -6.56
N LEU A 68 23.25 14.42 -6.64
CA LEU A 68 23.13 15.26 -5.43
C LEU A 68 22.18 14.67 -4.37
N PRO A 69 20.96 14.18 -4.69
CA PRO A 69 20.08 13.55 -3.69
C PRO A 69 20.73 12.36 -2.99
N GLN A 70 21.48 11.52 -3.73
CA GLN A 70 22.20 10.40 -3.14
C GLN A 70 23.29 10.86 -2.18
N LYS A 71 24.03 11.92 -2.52
CA LYS A 71 25.03 12.51 -1.63
C LYS A 71 24.39 13.09 -0.37
N VAL A 72 23.20 13.66 -0.46
CA VAL A 72 22.43 14.14 0.71
C VAL A 72 22.07 12.98 1.64
N TRP A 73 21.57 11.86 1.12
CA TRP A 73 21.23 10.69 1.94
C TRP A 73 22.44 10.19 2.74
N LEU A 74 23.58 10.05 2.06
CA LEU A 74 24.83 9.56 2.66
C LEU A 74 25.42 10.57 3.64
N GLU A 75 25.34 11.87 3.32
CA GLU A 75 25.82 12.94 4.18
C GLU A 75 25.05 13.01 5.49
N VAL A 76 23.73 12.89 5.43
CA VAL A 76 22.88 12.87 6.62
C VAL A 76 23.10 11.58 7.39
N ALA A 77 23.07 10.41 6.74
CA ALA A 77 23.21 9.10 7.40
C ALA A 77 24.52 8.95 8.18
N TRP A 78 25.63 9.49 7.67
CA TRP A 78 26.96 9.28 8.27
C TRP A 78 27.53 10.48 9.00
N GLY A 79 26.90 11.66 8.87
CA GLY A 79 27.51 12.90 9.32
C GLY A 79 27.21 13.29 10.76
N PHE A 80 26.07 12.88 11.32
CA PHE A 80 25.64 13.30 12.66
C PHE A 80 26.06 12.35 13.78
N TYR A 81 26.57 12.93 14.86
CA TYR A 81 27.05 12.24 16.05
C TYR A 81 26.56 12.92 17.32
N HIS A 82 26.42 12.13 18.37
CA HIS A 82 26.11 12.62 19.72
C HIS A 82 27.00 11.94 20.76
N ASP A 83 27.15 12.59 21.90
CA ASP A 83 27.81 12.00 23.06
C ASP A 83 26.76 11.21 23.86
N ALA A 84 27.07 9.97 24.22
CA ALA A 84 26.24 9.11 25.04
C ALA A 84 26.94 8.84 26.37
N GLU A 85 26.31 9.23 27.47
CA GLU A 85 26.74 8.81 28.81
C GLU A 85 26.41 7.33 28.99
N VAL A 86 27.42 6.55 29.40
CA VAL A 86 27.28 5.12 29.60
C VAL A 86 27.95 4.69 30.91
N THR A 87 27.22 3.89 31.67
CA THR A 87 27.77 3.14 32.79
C THR A 87 28.51 1.91 32.27
N LYS A 88 29.77 1.76 32.68
CA LYS A 88 30.55 0.55 32.45
C LYS A 88 30.96 -0.06 33.77
N VAL A 89 31.25 -1.36 33.73
CA VAL A 89 31.76 -2.10 34.88
C VAL A 89 33.21 -2.44 34.60
N ASN A 90 34.11 -2.13 35.52
CA ASN A 90 35.48 -2.62 35.47
C ASN A 90 35.45 -4.16 35.67
N PRO A 91 35.97 -4.97 34.73
CA PRO A 91 35.87 -6.43 34.82
C PRO A 91 36.70 -7.04 35.96
N GLU A 92 37.66 -6.32 36.52
CA GLU A 92 38.51 -6.79 37.62
C GLU A 92 37.96 -6.38 38.98
N THR A 93 37.47 -5.13 39.13
CA THR A 93 36.96 -4.62 40.42
C THR A 93 35.45 -4.75 40.56
N MET A 94 34.73 -5.01 39.46
CA MET A 94 33.26 -4.97 39.36
C MET A 94 32.63 -3.63 39.74
N GLU A 95 33.42 -2.57 39.82
CA GLU A 95 32.94 -1.22 40.12
C GLU A 95 32.38 -0.55 38.86
N GLU A 96 31.24 0.12 39.05
CA GLU A 96 30.64 0.95 38.01
C GLU A 96 31.40 2.28 37.87
N TYR A 97 31.64 2.69 36.62
CA TYR A 97 32.13 4.01 36.29
C TYR A 97 31.35 4.59 35.12
N GLN A 98 31.13 5.91 35.17
CA GLN A 98 30.54 6.65 34.07
C GLN A 98 31.61 7.03 33.05
N THR A 99 31.29 6.87 31.77
CA THR A 99 32.13 7.36 30.68
C THR A 99 31.25 7.89 29.55
N VAL A 100 31.85 8.68 28.66
CA VAL A 100 31.15 9.26 27.52
C VAL A 100 31.67 8.60 26.26
N GLU A 101 30.74 8.09 25.45
CA GLU A 101 31.05 7.51 24.15
C GLU A 101 30.40 8.34 23.05
N GLU A 102 31.18 8.74 22.06
CA GLU A 102 30.61 9.35 20.86
C GLU A 102 30.00 8.25 19.97
N ARG A 103 28.76 8.46 19.54
CA ARG A 103 28.00 7.51 18.72
C ARG A 103 27.39 8.21 17.51
N ARG A 104 27.26 7.46 16.41
CA ARG A 104 26.48 7.89 15.24
C ARG A 104 25.02 8.09 15.67
N LEU A 105 24.43 9.21 15.26
CA LEU A 105 23.03 9.52 15.60
C LEU A 105 22.05 8.61 14.85
N ILE A 106 22.21 8.53 13.53
CA ILE A 106 21.24 7.87 12.65
C ILE A 106 21.63 6.40 12.45
N HIS A 107 20.72 5.51 12.81
CA HIS A 107 20.85 4.07 12.66
C HIS A 107 19.93 3.51 11.58
N GLU A 108 18.79 4.15 11.30
CA GLU A 108 17.82 3.64 10.34
C GLU A 108 17.55 4.67 9.22
N ILE A 109 17.74 4.25 7.97
CA ILE A 109 17.66 5.12 6.79
C ILE A 109 16.72 4.52 5.74
N PRO A 110 15.42 4.86 5.82
CA PRO A 110 14.48 4.54 4.74
C PRO A 110 14.69 5.42 3.52
N VAL A 111 14.91 4.82 2.35
CA VAL A 111 14.96 5.52 1.06
C VAL A 111 13.87 4.93 0.16
N ILE A 112 12.73 5.62 0.12
CA ILE A 112 11.56 5.22 -0.66
C ILE A 112 11.48 6.10 -1.89
N MET A 113 11.69 5.51 -3.06
CA MET A 113 11.74 6.24 -4.32
C MET A 113 11.41 5.31 -5.50
N ALA A 114 11.06 5.90 -6.65
CA ALA A 114 10.61 5.19 -7.84
C ALA A 114 11.52 4.01 -8.26
N ARG A 115 10.93 3.04 -8.96
CA ARG A 115 11.67 1.93 -9.60
C ARG A 115 12.65 2.47 -10.64
N GLY A 116 13.73 1.73 -10.89
CA GLY A 116 14.70 2.09 -11.93
C GLY A 116 15.72 3.16 -11.53
N SER A 117 15.76 3.57 -10.25
CA SER A 117 16.70 4.59 -9.76
C SER A 117 18.08 4.06 -9.32
N GLY A 118 18.36 2.77 -9.54
CA GLY A 118 19.64 2.17 -9.16
C GLY A 118 19.83 1.95 -7.64
N LYS A 119 18.75 1.87 -6.85
CA LYS A 119 18.78 1.60 -5.40
C LYS A 119 19.65 0.41 -5.04
N THR A 120 19.42 -0.75 -5.66
CA THR A 120 20.17 -1.98 -5.38
C THR A 120 21.68 -1.79 -5.58
N THR A 121 22.11 -1.15 -6.67
CA THR A 121 23.54 -0.86 -6.91
C THR A 121 24.11 0.08 -5.86
N LEU A 122 23.38 1.12 -5.45
CA LEU A 122 23.77 1.99 -4.35
C LEU A 122 23.86 1.22 -3.02
N GLY A 123 22.92 0.33 -2.73
CA GLY A 123 22.91 -0.54 -1.56
C GLY A 123 24.17 -1.42 -1.46
N SER A 124 24.62 -2.01 -2.57
CA SER A 124 25.89 -2.74 -2.63
C SER A 124 27.10 -1.85 -2.32
N ALA A 125 27.13 -0.63 -2.84
CA ALA A 125 28.21 0.33 -2.55
C ALA A 125 28.23 0.75 -1.07
N ILE A 126 27.05 0.98 -0.47
CA ILE A 126 26.90 1.28 0.96
C ILE A 126 27.36 0.07 1.81
N ALA A 127 27.03 -1.15 1.39
CA ALA A 127 27.50 -2.36 2.06
C ALA A 127 29.05 -2.45 2.04
N MET A 128 29.69 -2.11 0.92
CA MET A 128 31.15 -2.08 0.83
C MET A 128 31.76 -1.02 1.76
N VAL A 129 31.10 0.14 1.92
CA VAL A 129 31.49 1.15 2.91
C VAL A 129 31.43 0.59 4.32
N GLY A 130 30.33 -0.07 4.69
CA GLY A 130 30.17 -0.71 6.00
C GLY A 130 31.25 -1.77 6.28
N GLN A 131 31.65 -2.52 5.25
CA GLN A 131 32.66 -3.57 5.35
C GLN A 131 34.09 -3.05 5.45
N ILE A 132 34.45 -2.02 4.67
CA ILE A 132 35.85 -1.62 4.45
C ILE A 132 36.15 -0.27 5.09
N MET A 133 35.24 0.70 4.95
CA MET A 133 35.51 2.10 5.27
C MET A 133 35.06 2.52 6.67
N ASP A 134 34.08 1.83 7.25
CA ASP A 134 33.54 2.22 8.57
C ASP A 134 34.48 1.89 9.74
N GLY A 135 35.49 1.03 9.52
CA GLY A 135 36.57 0.76 10.46
C GLY A 135 36.22 -0.15 11.64
N GLU A 136 35.01 -0.71 11.67
CA GLU A 136 34.54 -1.64 12.71
C GLU A 136 35.23 -3.01 12.55
N TYR A 137 35.78 -3.54 13.65
CA TYR A 137 36.33 -4.89 13.65
C TYR A 137 35.20 -5.93 13.72
N GLY A 138 35.34 -7.00 12.94
CA GLY A 138 34.37 -8.07 12.83
C GLY A 138 33.04 -7.59 12.28
N ALA A 139 32.99 -6.58 11.41
CA ALA A 139 31.72 -6.05 10.90
C ALA A 139 30.98 -7.13 10.10
N ASP A 140 29.79 -7.50 10.56
CA ASP A 140 28.87 -8.37 9.80
C ASP A 140 27.94 -7.46 8.97
N VAL A 141 28.04 -7.58 7.65
CA VAL A 141 27.30 -6.76 6.68
C VAL A 141 26.29 -7.65 5.97
N GLN A 142 25.02 -7.47 6.29
CA GLN A 142 23.95 -8.35 5.85
C GLN A 142 23.21 -7.75 4.65
N LEU A 143 23.11 -8.53 3.59
CA LEU A 143 22.33 -8.23 2.41
C LEU A 143 21.03 -9.04 2.49
N LEU A 144 19.90 -8.33 2.65
CA LEU A 144 18.60 -8.92 2.90
C LEU A 144 17.61 -8.52 1.81
N ALA A 145 16.81 -9.48 1.39
CA ALA A 145 15.65 -9.33 0.51
C ALA A 145 14.59 -10.36 0.93
N TYR A 146 13.41 -10.31 0.30
CA TYR A 146 12.35 -11.30 0.58
C TYR A 146 12.79 -12.74 0.31
N ASN A 147 13.64 -12.97 -0.69
CA ASN A 147 14.22 -14.29 -0.96
C ASN A 147 15.71 -14.20 -1.30
N ARG A 148 16.38 -15.37 -1.28
CA ARG A 148 17.83 -15.47 -1.53
C ARG A 148 18.23 -15.00 -2.93
N GLU A 149 17.36 -15.23 -3.92
CA GLU A 149 17.63 -14.84 -5.31
C GLU A 149 17.69 -13.31 -5.44
N GLN A 150 16.73 -12.60 -4.85
CA GLN A 150 16.69 -11.15 -4.82
C GLN A 150 17.87 -10.56 -4.03
N ALA A 151 18.21 -11.13 -2.87
CA ALA A 151 19.39 -10.71 -2.11
C ALA A 151 20.69 -10.99 -2.88
N GLY A 152 20.67 -12.00 -3.76
CA GLY A 152 21.71 -12.28 -4.73
C GLY A 152 22.00 -11.13 -5.68
N PHE A 153 21.04 -10.24 -5.97
CA PHE A 153 21.30 -9.06 -6.80
C PHE A 153 22.24 -8.06 -6.11
N LEU A 154 22.05 -7.80 -4.81
CA LEU A 154 22.97 -6.98 -4.02
C LEU A 154 24.37 -7.62 -3.99
N TYR A 155 24.43 -8.92 -3.71
CA TYR A 155 25.70 -9.63 -3.57
C TYR A 155 26.48 -9.70 -4.89
N ASN A 156 25.79 -10.00 -6.00
CA ASN A 156 26.40 -10.05 -7.32
C ASN A 156 26.87 -8.66 -7.78
N ALA A 157 26.14 -7.60 -7.44
CA ALA A 157 26.60 -6.24 -7.68
C ALA A 157 27.88 -5.92 -6.87
N SER A 158 27.94 -6.28 -5.58
CA SER A 158 29.16 -6.13 -4.79
C SER A 158 30.33 -6.91 -5.40
N ARG A 159 30.11 -8.16 -5.82
CA ARG A 159 31.15 -8.96 -6.51
C ARG A 159 31.62 -8.31 -7.81
N ALA A 160 30.70 -7.81 -8.63
CA ALA A 160 31.06 -7.13 -9.87
C ALA A 160 31.93 -5.88 -9.61
N MET A 161 31.66 -5.11 -8.55
CA MET A 161 32.51 -3.98 -8.15
C MET A 161 33.94 -4.42 -7.81
N THR A 162 34.11 -5.57 -7.15
CA THR A 162 35.44 -6.12 -6.85
C THR A 162 36.21 -6.64 -8.07
N SER A 163 35.53 -6.86 -9.20
CA SER A 163 36.14 -7.33 -10.44
C SER A 163 36.63 -6.21 -11.35
N ASN A 164 36.42 -4.94 -10.98
CA ASN A 164 36.87 -3.80 -11.79
C ASN A 164 38.37 -3.56 -11.62
N GLU A 165 39.15 -3.89 -12.66
CA GLU A 165 40.62 -3.86 -12.67
C GLU A 165 41.23 -2.50 -12.26
N ASN A 166 40.50 -1.39 -12.46
CA ASN A 166 40.95 -0.04 -12.14
C ASN A 166 40.55 0.45 -10.74
N SER A 167 40.04 -0.44 -9.88
CA SER A 167 39.61 -0.11 -8.52
C SER A 167 40.55 -0.66 -7.45
N LEU A 168 40.63 0.04 -6.32
CA LEU A 168 41.27 -0.44 -5.10
C LEU A 168 40.67 -1.77 -4.63
N LEU A 169 39.36 -1.97 -4.86
CA LEU A 169 38.69 -3.23 -4.52
C LEU A 169 39.32 -4.43 -5.24
N HIS A 170 39.62 -4.28 -6.53
CA HIS A 170 40.28 -5.34 -7.29
C HIS A 170 41.71 -5.58 -6.82
N MET A 171 42.46 -4.52 -6.49
CA MET A 171 43.79 -4.65 -5.90
C MET A 171 43.75 -5.38 -4.55
N MET A 172 42.72 -5.11 -3.73
CA MET A 172 42.50 -5.84 -2.48
C MET A 172 42.21 -7.32 -2.74
N VAL A 173 41.49 -7.66 -3.81
CA VAL A 173 41.28 -9.05 -4.23
C VAL A 173 42.59 -9.73 -4.63
N LEU A 174 43.40 -9.08 -5.47
CA LEU A 174 44.70 -9.62 -5.89
C LEU A 174 45.66 -9.82 -4.71
N SER A 175 45.62 -8.93 -3.72
CA SER A 175 46.44 -9.05 -2.50
C SER A 175 45.96 -10.13 -1.52
N GLY A 176 44.76 -10.68 -1.70
CA GLY A 176 44.11 -11.58 -0.75
C GLY A 176 43.39 -10.90 0.42
N SER A 177 43.54 -9.58 0.58
CA SER A 177 42.89 -8.80 1.64
C SER A 177 41.36 -8.81 1.56
N LEU A 178 40.81 -8.94 0.35
CA LEU A 178 39.38 -9.07 0.10
C LEU A 178 39.13 -10.35 -0.70
N ARG A 179 38.38 -11.32 -0.16
CA ARG A 179 38.20 -12.62 -0.83
C ARG A 179 36.78 -13.14 -0.77
N SER A 180 36.35 -13.78 -1.85
CA SER A 180 35.09 -14.52 -1.85
C SER A 180 35.28 -15.86 -1.12
N THR A 181 34.35 -16.17 -0.22
CA THR A 181 34.30 -17.42 0.55
C THR A 181 32.93 -18.09 0.36
N LYS A 182 32.75 -19.30 0.91
CA LYS A 182 31.43 -19.95 0.94
C LYS A 182 30.37 -19.16 1.74
N GLN A 183 30.80 -18.35 2.69
CA GLN A 183 29.92 -17.57 3.56
C GLN A 183 29.59 -16.18 2.98
N GLY A 184 30.45 -15.64 2.11
CA GLY A 184 30.31 -14.29 1.58
C GLY A 184 31.66 -13.67 1.18
N ILE A 185 31.72 -12.36 1.04
CA ILE A 185 32.97 -11.62 0.77
C ILE A 185 33.60 -11.27 2.12
N LEU A 186 34.81 -11.74 2.38
CA LEU A 186 35.57 -11.46 3.60
C LEU A 186 36.62 -10.38 3.33
N TYR A 187 36.65 -9.35 4.18
CA TYR A 187 37.72 -8.38 4.27
C TYR A 187 38.60 -8.73 5.48
N GLU A 188 39.77 -9.32 5.22
CA GLU A 188 40.65 -9.87 6.25
C GLU A 188 41.18 -8.84 7.26
N PRO A 189 41.58 -7.62 6.86
CA PRO A 189 42.21 -6.66 7.78
C PRO A 189 41.37 -6.31 9.01
N THR A 190 40.03 -6.27 8.88
CA THR A 190 39.13 -6.06 10.01
C THR A 190 38.26 -7.28 10.31
N ASN A 191 38.54 -8.45 9.71
CA ASN A 191 37.71 -9.65 9.82
C ASN A 191 36.22 -9.40 9.51
N SER A 192 35.93 -8.52 8.54
CA SER A 192 34.57 -8.10 8.23
C SER A 192 33.96 -8.92 7.10
N LEU A 193 32.75 -9.43 7.29
CA LEU A 193 32.09 -10.34 6.38
C LEU A 193 30.83 -9.71 5.79
N MET A 194 30.75 -9.64 4.47
CA MET A 194 29.52 -9.33 3.75
C MET A 194 28.85 -10.62 3.27
N ASN A 195 27.62 -10.88 3.70
CA ASN A 195 26.89 -12.11 3.39
C ASN A 195 25.42 -11.86 3.03
N ILE A 196 24.80 -12.87 2.41
CA ILE A 196 23.35 -12.88 2.15
C ILE A 196 22.66 -13.52 3.35
N LYS A 197 21.61 -12.86 3.85
CA LYS A 197 20.67 -13.41 4.82
C LYS A 197 19.26 -13.41 4.23
N THR A 198 18.53 -14.48 4.46
CA THR A 198 17.11 -14.61 4.08
C THR A 198 16.22 -14.38 5.29
N SER A 199 14.91 -14.23 5.06
CA SER A 199 13.89 -14.00 6.08
C SER A 199 13.63 -15.20 7.01
N ASP A 200 14.40 -16.28 6.93
CA ASP A 200 14.22 -17.45 7.78
C ASP A 200 14.63 -17.12 9.23
N TYR A 201 13.64 -17.06 10.14
CA TYR A 201 13.81 -16.63 11.53
C TYR A 201 14.95 -17.33 12.28
N GLU A 202 15.14 -18.63 12.08
CA GLU A 202 16.21 -19.42 12.73
C GLU A 202 17.62 -18.91 12.35
N SER A 203 17.77 -18.29 11.19
CA SER A 203 19.05 -17.78 10.70
C SER A 203 19.39 -16.35 11.19
N LEU A 204 18.43 -15.69 11.84
CA LEU A 204 18.47 -14.28 12.26
C LEU A 204 18.52 -14.10 13.79
N ASP A 205 18.24 -15.14 14.57
CA ASP A 205 18.44 -15.08 16.02
C ASP A 205 19.94 -14.95 16.35
N GLY A 206 20.27 -14.06 17.29
CA GLY A 206 21.66 -13.77 17.65
C GLY A 206 22.42 -12.88 16.65
N THR A 207 21.76 -12.24 15.69
CA THR A 207 22.40 -11.31 14.73
C THR A 207 23.23 -10.22 15.43
N ASN A 208 24.45 -9.99 14.93
CA ASN A 208 25.40 -8.96 15.41
C ASN A 208 25.87 -8.09 14.24
N ALA A 209 24.90 -7.65 13.44
CA ALA A 209 25.17 -6.93 12.21
C ALA A 209 25.61 -5.50 12.50
N HIS A 210 26.63 -5.07 11.77
CA HIS A 210 27.07 -3.69 11.75
C HIS A 210 26.28 -2.91 10.70
N PHE A 211 26.10 -3.48 9.50
CA PHE A 211 25.31 -2.88 8.43
C PHE A 211 24.27 -3.87 7.91
N ASN A 212 23.05 -3.41 7.71
CA ASN A 212 21.96 -4.19 7.13
C ASN A 212 21.39 -3.44 5.91
N ILE A 213 21.33 -4.11 4.76
CA ILE A 213 20.70 -3.57 3.56
C ILE A 213 19.46 -4.40 3.26
N PHE A 214 18.27 -3.84 3.55
CA PHE A 214 17.01 -4.44 3.16
C PHE A 214 16.57 -3.86 1.82
N ASP A 215 16.54 -4.69 0.77
CA ASP A 215 16.10 -4.29 -0.57
C ASP A 215 14.69 -4.82 -0.85
N GLU A 216 13.89 -4.01 -1.56
CA GLU A 216 12.49 -4.25 -1.89
C GLU A 216 11.59 -4.54 -0.67
N VAL A 217 11.74 -3.73 0.39
CA VAL A 217 11.01 -3.88 1.67
C VAL A 217 9.48 -3.99 1.50
N HIS A 218 8.91 -3.39 0.44
CA HIS A 218 7.49 -3.50 0.12
C HIS A 218 6.99 -4.93 -0.16
N THR A 219 7.89 -5.89 -0.42
CA THR A 219 7.52 -7.29 -0.68
C THR A 219 7.54 -8.17 0.56
N TYR A 220 7.92 -7.62 1.72
CA TYR A 220 8.13 -8.38 2.93
C TYR A 220 6.81 -8.64 3.65
N ASP A 221 6.62 -9.87 4.15
CA ASP A 221 5.42 -10.26 4.89
C ASP A 221 5.69 -10.33 6.40
N ASP A 222 6.74 -11.04 6.84
CA ASP A 222 7.12 -11.15 8.25
C ASP A 222 8.04 -10.02 8.73
N ASP A 223 7.93 -9.62 10.00
CA ASP A 223 8.73 -8.54 10.59
C ASP A 223 10.13 -8.97 11.06
N PHE A 224 10.93 -9.47 10.14
CA PHE A 224 12.33 -9.80 10.43
C PHE A 224 13.24 -8.57 10.54
N ILE A 225 12.78 -7.41 10.06
CA ILE A 225 13.45 -6.12 10.24
C ILE A 225 13.67 -5.84 11.72
N LYS A 226 12.61 -5.99 12.52
CA LYS A 226 12.69 -5.74 13.96
C LYS A 226 13.72 -6.63 14.65
N VAL A 227 13.75 -7.92 14.31
CA VAL A 227 14.69 -8.91 14.90
C VAL A 227 16.14 -8.51 14.62
N VAL A 228 16.45 -8.17 13.36
CA VAL A 228 17.80 -7.78 12.93
C VAL A 228 18.23 -6.48 13.59
N ASN A 229 17.38 -5.46 13.61
CA ASN A 229 17.69 -4.18 14.21
C ASN A 229 17.89 -4.30 15.72
N ASP A 230 17.01 -5.01 16.44
CA ASP A 230 17.12 -5.23 17.89
C ASP A 230 18.42 -5.97 18.24
N GLY A 231 18.80 -6.97 17.43
CA GLY A 231 20.06 -7.70 17.60
C GLY A 231 21.28 -6.81 17.40
N SER A 232 21.25 -5.98 16.35
CA SER A 232 22.31 -5.03 16.01
C SER A 232 22.48 -3.96 17.10
N ALA A 233 21.38 -3.33 17.52
CA ALA A 233 21.37 -2.27 18.52
C ALA A 233 21.92 -2.68 19.89
N LYS A 234 21.73 -3.95 20.27
CA LYS A 234 22.25 -4.50 21.53
C LYS A 234 23.76 -4.72 21.51
N LYS A 235 24.36 -4.94 20.34
CA LYS A 235 25.74 -5.44 20.22
C LYS A 235 26.71 -4.46 19.55
N ARG A 236 26.19 -3.51 18.77
CA ARG A 236 26.99 -2.55 18.00
C ARG A 236 26.55 -1.13 18.33
N LYS A 237 27.51 -0.24 18.53
CA LYS A 237 27.25 1.16 18.87
C LYS A 237 26.89 2.03 17.67
N ASN A 238 27.43 1.68 16.50
CA ASN A 238 27.35 2.48 15.28
C ASN A 238 26.68 1.71 14.13
N TRP A 239 25.80 0.76 14.45
CA TRP A 239 25.08 -0.03 13.46
C TRP A 239 24.26 0.86 12.52
N GLN A 240 24.01 0.39 11.30
CA GLN A 240 23.12 1.06 10.37
C GLN A 240 22.27 0.07 9.58
N THR A 241 21.03 0.44 9.36
CA THR A 241 20.08 -0.28 8.51
C THR A 241 19.57 0.65 7.43
N TRP A 242 19.68 0.21 6.18
CA TRP A 242 19.15 0.90 5.00
C TRP A 242 17.93 0.15 4.47
N TYR A 243 16.82 0.86 4.28
CA TYR A 243 15.61 0.31 3.66
C TYR A 243 15.48 0.89 2.27
N LEU A 244 15.69 0.06 1.26
CA LEU A 244 15.59 0.45 -0.13
C LEU A 244 14.29 -0.14 -0.69
N SER A 245 13.36 0.71 -1.12
CA SER A 245 12.09 0.21 -1.66
C SER A 245 11.40 1.22 -2.57
N THR A 246 10.44 0.74 -3.34
CA THR A 246 9.32 1.53 -3.87
C THR A 246 8.11 1.40 -2.96
N ASN A 247 7.02 2.12 -3.24
CA ASN A 247 5.71 1.75 -2.71
C ASN A 247 5.24 0.43 -3.35
N GLY A 248 4.32 -0.26 -2.67
CA GLY A 248 3.76 -1.53 -3.11
C GLY A 248 2.30 -1.40 -3.56
N THR A 249 1.82 -2.40 -4.32
CA THR A 249 0.40 -2.51 -4.67
C THR A 249 -0.41 -3.26 -3.58
N LYS A 250 0.28 -4.01 -2.72
CA LYS A 250 -0.32 -4.71 -1.58
C LYS A 250 -0.33 -3.79 -0.38
N ARG A 251 -1.44 -3.82 0.36
CA ARG A 251 -1.74 -2.88 1.45
C ARG A 251 -2.06 -3.65 2.73
N GLU A 252 -1.99 -2.95 3.86
CA GLU A 252 -2.14 -3.52 5.21
C GLU A 252 -1.08 -4.58 5.51
N ARG A 253 0.12 -4.39 4.95
CA ARG A 253 1.28 -5.27 5.16
C ARG A 253 2.35 -4.60 6.02
N LEU A 254 3.42 -5.34 6.27
CA LEU A 254 4.60 -4.89 7.01
C LEU A 254 5.07 -3.50 6.55
N PHE A 255 5.21 -3.33 5.23
CA PHE A 255 5.66 -2.06 4.66
C PHE A 255 4.76 -0.88 5.01
N ASP A 256 3.43 -1.03 4.98
CA ASP A 256 2.51 0.07 5.35
C ASP A 256 2.70 0.49 6.81
N ARG A 257 2.97 -0.48 7.70
CA ARG A 257 3.26 -0.21 9.12
C ARG A 257 4.54 0.62 9.27
N TYR A 258 5.64 0.19 8.65
CA TYR A 258 6.90 0.95 8.69
C TYR A 258 6.79 2.31 8.00
N PHE A 259 6.11 2.37 6.85
CA PHE A 259 5.85 3.61 6.13
C PHE A 259 5.09 4.62 7.01
N LYS A 260 4.06 4.15 7.73
CA LYS A 260 3.34 4.98 8.70
C LYS A 260 4.26 5.48 9.82
N ILE A 261 5.09 4.61 10.41
CA ILE A 261 6.06 5.00 11.44
C ILE A 261 7.01 6.10 10.91
N TRP A 262 7.56 5.92 9.72
CA TRP A 262 8.45 6.90 9.09
C TRP A 262 7.76 8.24 8.84
N MET A 263 6.52 8.22 8.36
CA MET A 263 5.72 9.43 8.19
C MET A 263 5.40 10.11 9.52
N ASP A 264 5.04 9.36 10.56
CA ASP A 264 4.76 9.90 11.90
C ASP A 264 6.01 10.54 12.52
N ILE A 265 7.21 9.99 12.26
CA ILE A 265 8.50 10.61 12.65
C ILE A 265 8.74 11.91 11.87
N LEU A 266 8.52 11.93 10.56
CA LEU A 266 8.67 13.14 9.74
C LEU A 266 7.68 14.24 10.14
N GLU A 267 6.46 13.87 10.53
CA GLU A 267 5.41 14.78 10.99
C GLU A 267 5.58 15.21 12.46
N GLY A 268 6.56 14.65 13.19
CA GLY A 268 6.84 14.99 14.58
C GLY A 268 5.83 14.41 15.58
N LYS A 269 5.02 13.42 15.18
CA LYS A 269 4.12 12.69 16.10
C LYS A 269 4.88 11.68 16.97
N THR A 270 6.00 11.17 16.44
CA THR A 270 6.91 10.26 17.15
C THR A 270 8.30 10.87 17.17
N ASP A 271 8.87 11.07 18.35
CA ASP A 271 10.24 11.58 18.48
C ASP A 271 11.25 10.42 18.43
N ASN A 272 12.03 10.34 17.36
CA ASN A 272 13.09 9.34 17.21
C ASN A 272 14.20 9.80 16.25
N ASP A 273 15.24 10.40 16.79
CA ASP A 273 16.33 11.01 16.03
C ASP A 273 17.30 10.00 15.41
N SER A 274 17.18 8.73 15.80
CA SER A 274 17.94 7.64 15.19
C SER A 274 17.42 7.18 13.83
N VAL A 275 16.24 7.66 13.41
CA VAL A 275 15.63 7.31 12.12
C VAL A 275 15.54 8.55 11.22
N MET A 276 16.03 8.42 9.99
CA MET A 276 15.94 9.48 8.97
C MET A 276 15.31 8.97 7.66
N PRO A 277 13.99 9.14 7.49
CA PRO A 277 13.31 8.76 6.25
C PRO A 277 13.50 9.78 5.11
N PHE A 278 13.85 9.26 3.94
CA PHE A 278 13.82 9.95 2.65
C PHE A 278 12.74 9.34 1.76
N ILE A 279 11.54 9.94 1.81
CA ILE A 279 10.38 9.46 1.07
C ILE A 279 10.09 10.39 -0.11
N TYR A 280 10.28 9.87 -1.32
CA TYR A 280 10.01 10.55 -2.58
C TYR A 280 8.72 10.02 -3.18
N GLN A 281 7.67 10.84 -3.15
CA GLN A 281 6.36 10.53 -3.70
C GLN A 281 5.70 11.82 -4.23
N LEU A 282 4.72 11.66 -5.10
CA LEU A 282 3.81 12.75 -5.42
C LEU A 282 2.96 13.10 -4.18
N ASP A 283 2.51 14.36 -4.11
CA ASP A 283 1.62 14.82 -3.05
C ASP A 283 0.14 14.60 -3.42
N ASN A 284 -0.18 14.60 -4.72
CA ASN A 284 -1.52 14.37 -5.25
C ASN A 284 -1.45 13.49 -6.53
N PRO A 285 -2.33 12.49 -6.70
CA PRO A 285 -2.43 11.70 -7.93
C PRO A 285 -2.53 12.51 -9.23
N GLU A 286 -3.22 13.65 -9.23
CA GLU A 286 -3.37 14.52 -10.42
C GLU A 286 -2.03 15.10 -10.91
N GLU A 287 -1.01 15.14 -10.06
CA GLU A 287 0.32 15.64 -10.42
C GLU A 287 1.02 14.78 -11.48
N ILE A 288 0.52 13.57 -11.78
CA ILE A 288 1.04 12.76 -12.89
C ILE A 288 0.92 13.46 -14.24
N HIS A 289 -0.05 14.36 -14.39
CA HIS A 289 -0.29 15.11 -15.62
C HIS A 289 0.65 16.31 -15.78
N ASP A 290 1.39 16.68 -14.74
CA ASP A 290 2.42 17.72 -14.79
C ASP A 290 3.83 17.12 -14.66
N SER A 291 4.54 17.03 -15.78
CA SER A 291 5.91 16.51 -15.83
C SER A 291 6.92 17.27 -14.96
N LYS A 292 6.61 18.49 -14.51
CA LYS A 292 7.43 19.23 -13.54
C LYS A 292 7.36 18.63 -12.13
N MET A 293 6.25 17.95 -11.80
CA MET A 293 6.04 17.35 -10.47
C MET A 293 6.68 15.98 -10.33
N TRP A 294 7.01 15.30 -11.43
CA TRP A 294 7.58 13.94 -11.41
C TRP A 294 8.88 13.84 -10.59
N GLN A 295 9.67 14.91 -10.50
CA GLN A 295 10.89 14.93 -9.70
C GLN A 295 10.62 14.68 -8.20
N LYS A 296 9.40 14.94 -7.70
CA LYS A 296 9.00 14.67 -6.32
C LYS A 296 9.08 13.17 -5.96
N SER A 297 8.73 12.27 -6.89
CA SER A 297 8.85 10.82 -6.72
C SER A 297 10.13 10.22 -7.31
N MET A 298 10.70 10.91 -8.30
CA MET A 298 11.89 10.52 -9.06
C MET A 298 12.99 11.58 -8.91
N PRO A 299 13.72 11.63 -7.78
CA PRO A 299 14.78 12.64 -7.59
C PRO A 299 15.97 12.47 -8.54
N LEU A 300 16.04 11.36 -9.28
CA LEU A 300 17.05 11.06 -10.31
C LEU A 300 16.50 11.17 -11.74
N LEU A 301 15.34 11.80 -11.92
CA LEU A 301 14.75 12.05 -13.24
C LEU A 301 15.69 12.90 -14.10
N GLY A 302 15.96 12.45 -15.32
CA GLY A 302 16.95 13.01 -16.23
C GLY A 302 18.41 12.63 -15.92
N ILE A 303 18.66 11.82 -14.89
CA ILE A 303 20.00 11.30 -14.54
C ILE A 303 20.06 9.79 -14.78
N THR A 304 19.13 9.03 -14.19
CA THR A 304 19.02 7.57 -14.37
C THR A 304 17.75 7.16 -15.10
N THR A 305 16.72 7.99 -15.04
CA THR A 305 15.39 7.72 -15.59
C THR A 305 15.04 8.83 -16.57
N GLU A 306 14.73 8.49 -17.81
CA GLU A 306 14.40 9.46 -18.86
C GLU A 306 12.94 9.92 -18.72
N LYS A 307 12.68 11.21 -18.96
CA LYS A 307 11.31 11.76 -18.85
C LYS A 307 10.40 11.17 -19.92
N GLU A 308 10.95 10.91 -21.09
CA GLU A 308 10.29 10.36 -22.26
C GLU A 308 9.77 8.95 -21.99
N THR A 309 10.54 8.13 -21.25
CA THR A 309 10.10 6.80 -20.82
C THR A 309 8.89 6.88 -19.89
N ILE A 310 8.92 7.78 -18.91
CA ILE A 310 7.79 7.96 -17.97
C ILE A 310 6.54 8.44 -18.71
N ALA A 311 6.70 9.39 -19.65
CA ALA A 311 5.58 9.83 -20.48
C ALA A 311 4.98 8.68 -21.30
N ALA A 312 5.83 7.83 -21.89
CA ALA A 312 5.38 6.65 -22.63
C ALA A 312 4.65 5.65 -21.72
N ASP A 313 5.15 5.38 -20.51
CA ASP A 313 4.51 4.48 -19.54
C ASP A 313 3.12 4.99 -19.10
N ILE A 314 2.97 6.32 -18.92
CA ILE A 314 1.66 6.94 -18.65
C ILE A 314 0.71 6.69 -19.83
N GLU A 315 1.13 6.96 -21.07
CA GLU A 315 0.27 6.77 -22.24
C GLU A 315 -0.12 5.29 -22.44
N MET A 316 0.82 4.36 -22.29
CA MET A 316 0.56 2.92 -22.44
C MET A 316 -0.40 2.39 -21.38
N SER A 317 -0.33 2.93 -20.16
CA SER A 317 -1.21 2.51 -19.06
C SER A 317 -2.62 3.13 -19.13
N ARG A 318 -2.89 4.15 -19.95
CA ARG A 318 -4.19 4.87 -19.98
C ARG A 318 -5.44 3.97 -20.07
N ASN A 319 -5.34 2.82 -20.74
CA ASN A 319 -6.45 1.89 -20.92
C ASN A 319 -6.31 0.58 -20.13
N ASP A 320 -5.31 0.47 -19.25
CA ASP A 320 -5.07 -0.71 -18.42
C ASP A 320 -5.00 -0.33 -16.94
N PRO A 321 -6.10 -0.50 -16.18
CA PRO A 321 -6.15 -0.17 -14.76
C PRO A 321 -5.10 -0.90 -13.91
N SER A 322 -4.68 -2.10 -14.31
CA SER A 322 -3.65 -2.85 -13.60
C SER A 322 -2.28 -2.21 -13.81
N GLN A 323 -1.97 -1.78 -15.03
CA GLN A 323 -0.73 -1.06 -15.32
C GLN A 323 -0.74 0.34 -14.70
N GLN A 324 -1.87 1.03 -14.65
CA GLN A 324 -1.98 2.30 -13.91
C GLN A 324 -1.72 2.11 -12.43
N ALA A 325 -2.36 1.12 -11.82
CA ALA A 325 -2.15 0.78 -10.42
C ALA A 325 -0.65 0.50 -10.13
N GLU A 326 0.01 -0.25 -11.00
CA GLU A 326 1.45 -0.52 -10.88
C GLU A 326 2.31 0.74 -11.08
N LEU A 327 1.99 1.57 -12.08
CA LEU A 327 2.68 2.83 -12.36
C LEU A 327 2.58 3.79 -11.16
N MET A 328 1.37 3.95 -10.61
CA MET A 328 1.12 4.81 -9.46
C MET A 328 1.88 4.34 -8.22
N ALA A 329 1.89 3.04 -7.93
CA ALA A 329 2.67 2.48 -6.82
C ALA A 329 4.18 2.60 -7.05
N LYS A 330 4.68 2.10 -8.17
CA LYS A 330 6.12 1.83 -8.32
C LYS A 330 6.90 2.99 -8.92
N THR A 331 6.24 3.87 -9.67
CA THR A 331 6.88 5.02 -10.33
C THR A 331 6.57 6.33 -9.60
N PHE A 332 5.32 6.54 -9.17
CA PHE A 332 4.92 7.75 -8.46
C PHE A 332 4.89 7.62 -6.93
N ASN A 333 5.11 6.40 -6.41
CA ASN A 333 5.06 6.06 -4.98
C ASN A 333 3.77 6.44 -4.28
N LEU A 334 2.67 6.50 -5.00
CA LEU A 334 1.37 6.78 -4.43
C LEU A 334 0.71 5.49 -3.93
N PRO A 335 0.10 5.50 -2.73
CA PRO A 335 -0.65 4.38 -2.23
C PRO A 335 -1.82 4.03 -3.16
N VAL A 336 -1.85 2.80 -3.69
CA VAL A 336 -2.77 2.34 -4.77
C VAL A 336 -4.20 2.06 -4.28
N ASN A 337 -4.63 2.62 -3.15
CA ASN A 337 -5.99 2.37 -2.67
C ASN A 337 -7.09 2.87 -3.62
N ASN A 338 -6.75 3.70 -4.62
CA ASN A 338 -7.74 4.37 -5.46
C ASN A 338 -7.77 3.94 -6.94
N TYR A 339 -6.87 3.06 -7.43
CA TYR A 339 -6.78 2.78 -8.90
C TYR A 339 -7.39 1.46 -9.36
N LEU A 340 -7.69 0.52 -8.45
CA LEU A 340 -8.43 -0.71 -8.78
C LEU A 340 -9.93 -0.62 -8.43
N ALA A 341 -10.34 0.41 -7.71
CA ALA A 341 -11.72 0.65 -7.34
C ALA A 341 -12.49 1.16 -8.57
N TYR A 342 -13.62 0.53 -8.88
CA TYR A 342 -14.50 0.96 -9.95
C TYR A 342 -15.17 2.31 -9.63
N PHE A 343 -15.43 2.56 -8.34
CA PHE A 343 -15.95 3.82 -7.81
C PHE A 343 -14.86 4.61 -7.10
N VAL A 344 -14.89 5.94 -7.23
CA VAL A 344 -14.05 6.80 -6.38
C VAL A 344 -14.68 6.90 -4.99
N ASN A 345 -13.88 7.28 -3.99
CA ASN A 345 -14.32 7.30 -2.59
C ASN A 345 -15.53 8.21 -2.36
N GLU A 346 -15.69 9.30 -3.13
CA GLU A 346 -16.82 10.22 -2.96
C GLU A 346 -18.12 9.61 -3.48
N GLU A 347 -18.12 9.03 -4.67
CA GLU A 347 -19.28 8.32 -5.25
C GLU A 347 -19.79 7.22 -4.32
N THR A 348 -18.85 6.55 -3.65
CA THR A 348 -19.14 5.43 -2.77
C THR A 348 -20.01 5.81 -1.55
N LYS A 349 -20.04 7.07 -1.14
CA LYS A 349 -20.85 7.53 -0.01
C LYS A 349 -22.36 7.59 -0.31
N GLY A 350 -22.78 7.25 -1.54
CA GLY A 350 -24.18 7.10 -1.90
C GLY A 350 -24.99 8.39 -1.85
N ASN A 351 -24.36 9.57 -1.91
CA ASN A 351 -25.05 10.87 -1.91
C ASN A 351 -26.07 11.00 -0.75
N ARG A 352 -25.70 10.50 0.43
CA ARG A 352 -26.58 10.34 1.62
C ARG A 352 -27.33 11.61 2.04
N ASP A 353 -26.81 12.79 1.73
CA ASP A 353 -27.45 14.08 1.99
C ASP A 353 -28.74 14.29 1.18
N LYS A 354 -28.93 13.51 0.12
CA LYS A 354 -30.14 13.48 -0.73
C LYS A 354 -31.04 12.28 -0.46
N PHE A 355 -30.68 11.44 0.51
CA PHE A 355 -31.44 10.25 0.84
C PHE A 355 -32.77 10.63 1.49
N LYS A 356 -33.86 10.04 1.00
CA LYS A 356 -35.23 10.31 1.44
C LYS A 356 -35.86 9.04 2.03
N PRO A 357 -35.72 8.80 3.34
CA PRO A 357 -36.27 7.59 3.97
C PRO A 357 -37.79 7.48 3.83
N GLU A 358 -38.50 8.60 3.77
CA GLU A 358 -39.96 8.68 3.63
C GLU A 358 -40.49 8.06 2.32
N LEU A 359 -39.65 7.90 1.29
CA LEU A 359 -40.06 7.20 0.06
C LEU A 359 -40.33 5.72 0.29
N PHE A 360 -39.73 5.13 1.33
CA PHE A 360 -39.85 3.72 1.68
C PHE A 360 -40.85 3.49 2.81
N ASP A 361 -41.76 4.42 3.07
CA ASP A 361 -42.81 4.31 4.08
C ASP A 361 -44.15 4.73 3.47
N GLY A 362 -44.93 3.74 3.01
CA GLY A 362 -46.18 3.96 2.30
C GLY A 362 -47.34 4.32 3.24
N GLU A 363 -48.31 5.10 2.75
CA GLU A 363 -49.52 5.44 3.49
C GLU A 363 -50.68 4.50 3.16
N ASP A 364 -51.67 4.38 4.04
CA ASP A 364 -52.88 3.59 3.80
C ASP A 364 -53.55 3.99 2.48
N GLY A 365 -53.58 3.06 1.52
CA GLY A 365 -54.12 3.28 0.17
C GLY A 365 -53.13 3.87 -0.85
N SER A 366 -51.90 4.18 -0.44
CA SER A 366 -50.80 4.65 -1.30
C SER A 366 -49.47 3.98 -0.90
N PRO A 367 -49.29 2.69 -1.23
CA PRO A 367 -48.08 1.96 -0.86
C PRO A 367 -46.84 2.50 -1.57
N ALA A 368 -45.67 2.33 -0.94
CA ALA A 368 -44.39 2.63 -1.57
C ALA A 368 -44.07 1.57 -2.63
N LEU A 369 -44.04 1.97 -3.90
CA LEU A 369 -43.86 1.06 -5.04
C LEU A 369 -42.38 0.81 -5.29
N ALA A 370 -41.86 -0.34 -4.87
CA ALA A 370 -40.43 -0.64 -4.92
C ALA A 370 -40.08 -1.72 -5.94
N ILE A 371 -38.88 -1.60 -6.53
CA ILE A 371 -38.24 -2.65 -7.32
C ILE A 371 -37.21 -3.32 -6.43
N ILE A 372 -37.26 -4.64 -6.35
CA ILE A 372 -36.39 -5.41 -5.47
C ILE A 372 -35.28 -6.05 -6.29
N GLY A 373 -34.04 -6.02 -5.77
CA GLY A 373 -32.91 -6.77 -6.30
C GLY A 373 -32.32 -7.65 -5.22
N ILE A 374 -32.03 -8.90 -5.57
CA ILE A 374 -31.60 -9.94 -4.63
C ILE A 374 -30.27 -10.54 -5.08
N ASP A 375 -29.26 -10.48 -4.19
CA ASP A 375 -28.01 -11.23 -4.30
C ASP A 375 -27.87 -12.15 -3.07
N LEU A 376 -28.07 -13.45 -3.26
CA LEU A 376 -27.97 -14.44 -2.19
C LEU A 376 -26.65 -15.20 -2.28
N SER A 377 -26.04 -15.43 -1.11
CA SER A 377 -24.94 -16.37 -0.95
C SER A 377 -25.39 -17.62 -0.21
N ALA A 378 -25.00 -18.79 -0.73
CA ALA A 378 -25.31 -20.08 -0.12
C ALA A 378 -24.45 -20.37 1.11
N VAL A 379 -23.19 -19.91 1.14
CA VAL A 379 -22.21 -20.26 2.20
C VAL A 379 -21.19 -19.13 2.40
N ASN A 380 -21.06 -18.62 3.63
CA ASN A 380 -20.01 -17.69 4.12
C ASN A 380 -20.02 -16.20 3.66
N ASP A 381 -20.96 -15.75 2.82
CA ASP A 381 -21.07 -14.32 2.47
C ASP A 381 -22.34 -13.64 3.01
N ILE A 382 -22.43 -12.33 2.77
CA ILE A 382 -23.62 -11.54 3.05
C ILE A 382 -24.64 -11.86 1.97
N SER A 383 -25.88 -12.20 2.35
CA SER A 383 -27.02 -12.15 1.42
C SER A 383 -27.66 -10.78 1.52
N SER A 384 -27.91 -10.12 0.39
CA SER A 384 -28.47 -8.76 0.36
C SER A 384 -29.71 -8.67 -0.51
N VAL A 385 -30.68 -7.90 -0.01
CA VAL A 385 -31.94 -7.56 -0.68
C VAL A 385 -32.06 -6.05 -0.69
N SER A 386 -32.10 -5.45 -1.87
CA SER A 386 -32.16 -3.99 -2.06
C SER A 386 -33.51 -3.59 -2.62
N PHE A 387 -34.17 -2.65 -1.95
CA PHE A 387 -35.39 -1.98 -2.40
C PHE A 387 -34.99 -0.70 -3.11
N MET A 388 -35.45 -0.52 -4.34
CA MET A 388 -35.16 0.65 -5.16
C MET A 388 -36.44 1.40 -5.50
N ILE A 389 -36.45 2.72 -5.30
CA ILE A 389 -37.52 3.62 -5.71
C ILE A 389 -36.92 4.72 -6.58
N LYS A 390 -37.58 5.03 -7.69
CA LYS A 390 -37.19 6.14 -8.57
C LYS A 390 -37.91 7.42 -8.11
N ASP A 391 -37.14 8.47 -7.87
CA ASP A 391 -37.60 9.80 -7.47
C ASP A 391 -37.04 10.84 -8.45
N GLY A 392 -37.89 11.29 -9.38
CA GLY A 392 -37.45 12.11 -10.51
C GLY A 392 -36.44 11.35 -11.37
N ASP A 393 -35.20 11.82 -11.42
CA ASP A 393 -34.09 11.17 -12.14
C ASP A 393 -33.12 10.41 -11.21
N ALA A 394 -33.41 10.37 -9.90
CA ALA A 394 -32.62 9.66 -8.91
C ALA A 394 -33.20 8.27 -8.60
N PHE A 395 -32.33 7.32 -8.26
CA PHE A 395 -32.65 5.99 -7.79
C PHE A 395 -32.21 5.88 -6.34
N GLN A 396 -33.19 5.78 -5.45
CA GLN A 396 -33.01 5.69 -4.00
C GLN A 396 -32.98 4.22 -3.61
N PHE A 397 -32.13 3.83 -2.65
CA PHE A 397 -32.00 2.45 -2.20
C PHE A 397 -32.05 2.29 -0.68
N VAL A 398 -32.79 1.30 -0.22
CA VAL A 398 -32.69 0.73 1.14
C VAL A 398 -32.32 -0.74 1.05
N ASN A 399 -31.42 -1.20 1.91
CA ASN A 399 -30.87 -2.56 1.83
C ASN A 399 -31.10 -3.34 3.13
N ARG A 400 -31.65 -4.54 3.01
CA ARG A 400 -31.63 -5.58 4.05
C ARG A 400 -30.46 -6.53 3.77
N LYS A 401 -29.71 -6.91 4.81
CA LYS A 401 -28.49 -7.74 4.70
C LYS A 401 -28.50 -8.80 5.78
N TYR A 402 -28.13 -10.02 5.43
CA TYR A 402 -28.23 -11.19 6.29
C TYR A 402 -26.92 -11.96 6.31
N MET A 403 -26.52 -12.41 7.50
CA MET A 403 -25.36 -13.30 7.65
C MET A 403 -25.53 -14.20 8.90
N PRO A 404 -25.11 -15.47 8.87
CA PRO A 404 -25.09 -16.30 10.06
C PRO A 404 -24.15 -15.74 11.13
N ARG A 405 -24.61 -15.60 12.38
CA ARG A 405 -23.77 -15.14 13.50
C ARG A 405 -22.51 -16.00 13.65
N THR A 406 -22.67 -17.32 13.52
CA THR A 406 -21.58 -18.28 13.63
C THR A 406 -20.47 -18.09 12.58
N ASN A 407 -20.77 -17.46 11.44
CA ASN A 407 -19.76 -17.12 10.44
C ASN A 407 -18.97 -15.88 10.85
N VAL A 408 -19.62 -14.88 11.44
CA VAL A 408 -18.99 -13.65 11.94
C VAL A 408 -18.07 -13.94 13.13
N GLU A 409 -18.47 -14.82 14.05
CA GLU A 409 -17.68 -15.17 15.23
C GLU A 409 -16.32 -15.81 14.91
N LYS A 410 -16.24 -16.53 13.78
CA LYS A 410 -15.02 -17.18 13.29
C LYS A 410 -14.04 -16.22 12.60
N LEU A 411 -14.45 -14.97 12.33
CA LEU A 411 -13.61 -13.98 11.67
C LEU A 411 -12.53 -13.42 12.61
N PRO A 412 -11.42 -12.87 12.06
CA PRO A 412 -10.45 -12.10 12.82
C PRO A 412 -11.11 -10.98 13.63
N LYS A 413 -10.56 -10.67 14.81
CA LYS A 413 -11.16 -9.73 15.77
C LYS A 413 -11.62 -8.42 15.13
N GLU A 414 -10.77 -7.79 14.33
CA GLU A 414 -11.07 -6.50 13.70
C GLU A 414 -12.27 -6.57 12.74
N GLN A 415 -12.38 -7.63 11.93
CA GLN A 415 -13.52 -7.83 11.04
C GLN A 415 -14.78 -8.18 11.85
N ARG A 416 -14.65 -9.05 12.85
CA ARG A 416 -15.77 -9.44 13.71
C ARG A 416 -16.38 -8.24 14.44
N ASP A 417 -15.53 -7.41 15.05
CA ASP A 417 -15.98 -6.24 15.82
C ASP A 417 -16.74 -5.26 14.91
N LYS A 418 -16.29 -5.06 13.67
CA LYS A 418 -16.97 -4.24 12.66
C LYS A 418 -18.35 -4.76 12.26
N TYR A 419 -18.51 -6.08 12.10
CA TYR A 419 -19.80 -6.67 11.73
C TYR A 419 -20.80 -6.60 12.91
N PHE A 420 -20.32 -6.78 14.14
CA PHE A 420 -21.14 -6.57 15.33
C PHE A 420 -21.54 -5.11 15.54
N GLU A 421 -20.68 -4.16 15.17
CA GLU A 421 -21.05 -2.74 15.17
C GLU A 421 -22.19 -2.46 14.18
N TRP A 422 -22.13 -3.00 12.96
CA TRP A 422 -23.21 -2.88 11.98
C TRP A 422 -24.52 -3.55 12.43
N GLU A 423 -24.42 -4.66 13.14
CA GLU A 423 -25.59 -5.28 13.77
C GLU A 423 -26.21 -4.36 14.83
N GLN A 424 -25.40 -3.83 15.74
CA GLN A 424 -25.88 -2.93 16.80
C GLN A 424 -26.54 -1.66 16.24
N GLN A 425 -26.06 -1.18 15.09
CA GLN A 425 -26.60 -0.02 14.38
C GLN A 425 -27.79 -0.36 13.47
N GLY A 426 -28.18 -1.64 13.34
CA GLY A 426 -29.31 -2.08 12.52
C GLY A 426 -29.02 -2.19 11.02
N TYR A 427 -27.76 -2.06 10.58
CA TYR A 427 -27.37 -2.15 9.17
C TYR A 427 -27.14 -3.59 8.69
N LEU A 428 -26.95 -4.55 9.59
CA LEU A 428 -26.72 -5.96 9.27
C LEU A 428 -27.53 -6.86 10.22
N ILE A 429 -28.28 -7.82 9.67
CA ILE A 429 -29.04 -8.78 10.45
C ILE A 429 -28.18 -10.04 10.61
N LEU A 430 -27.71 -10.29 11.84
CA LEU A 430 -27.09 -11.56 12.19
C LEU A 430 -28.12 -12.50 12.79
N HIS A 431 -28.25 -13.69 12.21
CA HIS A 431 -29.21 -14.70 12.66
C HIS A 431 -28.53 -15.98 13.12
N GLU A 432 -29.25 -16.76 13.92
CA GLU A 432 -28.74 -18.01 14.52
C GLU A 432 -28.82 -19.23 13.60
N GLU A 433 -29.45 -19.11 12.42
CA GLU A 433 -29.47 -20.19 11.43
C GLU A 433 -28.06 -20.53 10.93
N ALA A 434 -27.81 -21.80 10.61
CA ALA A 434 -26.50 -22.29 10.16
C ALA A 434 -26.05 -21.70 8.80
N PHE A 435 -27.00 -21.26 7.98
CA PHE A 435 -26.78 -20.61 6.69
C PHE A 435 -27.96 -19.68 6.38
N ASN A 436 -27.80 -18.80 5.38
CA ASN A 436 -28.82 -17.86 4.92
C ASN A 436 -29.98 -18.60 4.24
N LYS A 437 -30.92 -19.14 5.04
CA LYS A 437 -32.12 -19.83 4.53
C LYS A 437 -33.02 -18.85 3.78
N GLN A 438 -33.45 -19.23 2.57
CA GLN A 438 -34.27 -18.37 1.71
C GLN A 438 -35.63 -18.07 2.34
N SER A 439 -36.27 -19.06 2.98
CA SER A 439 -37.53 -18.86 3.71
C SER A 439 -37.42 -17.85 4.86
N PHE A 440 -36.34 -17.92 5.66
CA PHE A 440 -36.08 -16.95 6.73
C PHE A 440 -35.93 -15.53 6.18
N ILE A 441 -35.17 -15.37 5.10
CA ILE A 441 -34.98 -14.08 4.43
C ILE A 441 -36.31 -13.57 3.86
N PHE A 442 -37.10 -14.44 3.24
CA PHE A 442 -38.41 -14.09 2.68
C PHE A 442 -39.39 -13.63 3.76
N ASP A 443 -39.49 -14.35 4.88
CA ASP A 443 -40.37 -13.98 6.00
C ASP A 443 -40.01 -12.59 6.58
N ASP A 444 -38.71 -12.30 6.72
CA ASP A 444 -38.23 -10.99 7.18
C ASP A 444 -38.53 -9.88 6.17
N ILE A 445 -38.34 -10.14 4.86
CA ILE A 445 -38.68 -9.19 3.80
C ILE A 445 -40.19 -8.92 3.78
N GLN A 446 -41.04 -9.94 3.89
CA GLN A 446 -42.50 -9.76 3.93
C GLN A 446 -42.92 -8.92 5.13
N ARG A 447 -42.34 -9.18 6.30
CA ARG A 447 -42.57 -8.35 7.49
C ARG A 447 -42.15 -6.91 7.24
N TYR A 448 -40.94 -6.69 6.72
CA TYR A 448 -40.44 -5.35 6.42
C TYR A 448 -41.35 -4.60 5.42
N MET A 449 -41.77 -5.27 4.35
CA MET A 449 -42.71 -4.69 3.39
C MET A 449 -44.07 -4.37 4.00
N SER A 450 -44.58 -5.21 4.90
CA SER A 450 -45.83 -4.98 5.61
C SER A 450 -45.73 -3.80 6.58
N GLU A 451 -44.66 -3.73 7.38
CA GLU A 451 -44.40 -2.67 8.36
C GLU A 451 -44.28 -1.28 7.72
N HIS A 452 -43.70 -1.23 6.52
CA HIS A 452 -43.47 -0.01 5.75
C HIS A 452 -44.44 0.19 4.60
N ASN A 453 -45.47 -0.65 4.48
CA ASN A 453 -46.46 -0.62 3.41
C ASN A 453 -45.84 -0.48 2.00
N ILE A 454 -44.85 -1.34 1.72
CA ILE A 454 -44.14 -1.43 0.44
C ILE A 454 -44.81 -2.49 -0.43
N LEU A 455 -45.05 -2.16 -1.70
CA LEU A 455 -45.52 -3.11 -2.71
C LEU A 455 -44.40 -3.40 -3.72
N PRO A 456 -43.98 -4.67 -3.91
CA PRO A 456 -42.97 -5.02 -4.90
C PRO A 456 -43.57 -5.00 -6.31
N MET A 457 -43.07 -4.13 -7.18
CA MET A 457 -43.51 -4.03 -8.58
C MET A 457 -42.77 -5.00 -9.51
N ALA A 458 -41.50 -5.25 -9.21
CA ALA A 458 -40.67 -6.20 -9.94
C ALA A 458 -39.52 -6.68 -9.03
N VAL A 459 -39.11 -7.94 -9.19
CA VAL A 459 -38.12 -8.58 -8.33
C VAL A 459 -37.02 -9.22 -9.18
N GLY A 460 -35.84 -8.62 -9.20
CA GLY A 460 -34.65 -9.14 -9.86
C GLY A 460 -33.87 -10.14 -9.01
N TYR A 461 -33.39 -11.23 -9.63
CA TYR A 461 -32.54 -12.21 -8.96
C TYR A 461 -31.55 -12.90 -9.91
N ASP A 462 -30.50 -13.52 -9.34
CA ASP A 462 -29.60 -14.43 -10.06
C ASP A 462 -30.08 -15.89 -9.98
N ASP A 463 -30.08 -16.59 -11.12
CA ASP A 463 -30.62 -17.94 -11.29
C ASP A 463 -30.06 -18.98 -10.32
N TRP A 464 -28.78 -18.87 -10.00
CA TRP A 464 -28.06 -19.95 -9.34
C TRP A 464 -28.40 -20.08 -7.85
N ASN A 465 -28.77 -18.97 -7.19
CA ASN A 465 -28.84 -18.91 -5.73
C ASN A 465 -30.22 -18.55 -5.15
N ALA A 466 -31.22 -18.16 -5.95
CA ALA A 466 -32.51 -17.65 -5.46
C ALA A 466 -33.74 -18.43 -5.97
N ALA A 467 -33.55 -19.71 -6.34
CA ALA A 467 -34.60 -20.54 -6.92
C ALA A 467 -35.83 -20.75 -6.01
N GLU A 468 -35.67 -20.83 -4.69
CA GLU A 468 -36.80 -20.99 -3.75
C GLU A 468 -37.48 -19.64 -3.51
N LEU A 469 -36.68 -18.60 -3.27
CA LEU A 469 -37.15 -17.27 -2.91
C LEU A 469 -38.01 -16.62 -4.01
N HIS A 470 -37.63 -16.73 -5.29
CA HIS A 470 -38.46 -16.15 -6.36
C HIS A 470 -39.80 -16.89 -6.51
N GLY A 471 -39.87 -18.19 -6.23
CA GLY A 471 -41.12 -18.94 -6.17
C GLY A 471 -42.06 -18.37 -5.10
N MET A 472 -41.53 -18.11 -3.90
CA MET A 472 -42.29 -17.52 -2.79
C MET A 472 -42.82 -16.11 -3.12
N PHE A 473 -42.02 -15.30 -3.83
CA PHE A 473 -42.48 -13.99 -4.33
C PHE A 473 -43.60 -14.14 -5.35
N ASN A 474 -43.46 -15.06 -6.32
CA ASN A 474 -44.49 -15.26 -7.34
C ASN A 474 -45.80 -15.78 -6.74
N ASP A 475 -45.72 -16.71 -5.78
CA ASP A 475 -46.89 -17.24 -5.07
C ASP A 475 -47.63 -16.16 -4.27
N SER A 476 -46.90 -15.17 -3.74
CA SER A 476 -47.46 -14.12 -2.88
C SER A 476 -47.93 -12.88 -3.64
N TYR A 477 -47.28 -12.52 -4.75
CA TYR A 477 -47.47 -11.23 -5.43
C TYR A 477 -47.75 -11.36 -6.94
N GLY A 478 -47.87 -12.58 -7.47
CA GLY A 478 -48.04 -12.84 -8.90
C GLY A 478 -46.71 -12.88 -9.65
N GLU A 479 -46.75 -13.07 -10.97
CA GLU A 479 -45.56 -13.22 -11.82
C GLU A 479 -44.77 -11.90 -11.96
N ILE A 480 -44.03 -11.52 -10.91
CA ILE A 480 -43.27 -10.26 -10.83
C ILE A 480 -41.76 -10.47 -10.76
N THR A 481 -41.28 -11.72 -10.82
CA THR A 481 -39.86 -12.02 -10.70
C THR A 481 -39.17 -12.08 -12.07
N HIS A 482 -37.96 -11.54 -12.14
CA HIS A 482 -37.16 -11.41 -13.35
C HIS A 482 -35.74 -11.91 -13.14
N ASN A 483 -35.34 -12.84 -14.00
CA ASN A 483 -33.98 -13.33 -14.05
C ASN A 483 -32.99 -12.28 -14.59
N VAL A 484 -31.92 -12.06 -13.82
CA VAL A 484 -30.77 -11.24 -14.19
C VAL A 484 -29.53 -12.12 -14.27
N SER A 485 -29.26 -12.67 -15.46
CA SER A 485 -28.11 -13.57 -15.65
C SER A 485 -26.78 -12.85 -15.41
N MET A 486 -25.92 -13.41 -14.54
CA MET A 486 -24.60 -12.85 -14.17
C MET A 486 -23.51 -13.02 -15.23
N THR A 487 -23.77 -12.53 -16.45
CA THR A 487 -22.83 -12.59 -17.57
C THR A 487 -22.34 -11.20 -17.97
N THR A 488 -21.18 -11.13 -18.62
CA THR A 488 -20.65 -9.88 -19.19
C THR A 488 -21.66 -9.17 -20.07
N LYS A 489 -22.45 -9.91 -20.86
CA LYS A 489 -23.48 -9.35 -21.75
C LYS A 489 -24.58 -8.61 -20.98
N THR A 490 -24.99 -9.14 -19.83
CA THR A 490 -26.05 -8.54 -19.01
C THR A 490 -25.53 -7.38 -18.18
N LEU A 491 -24.34 -7.49 -17.57
CA LEU A 491 -23.89 -6.53 -16.57
C LEU A 491 -23.10 -5.34 -17.15
N SER A 492 -22.41 -5.51 -18.28
CA SER A 492 -21.44 -4.51 -18.78
C SER A 492 -22.07 -3.13 -19.01
N GLN A 493 -23.16 -3.07 -19.77
CA GLN A 493 -23.79 -1.79 -20.08
C GLN A 493 -24.49 -1.16 -18.86
N PRO A 494 -25.30 -1.90 -18.08
CA PRO A 494 -25.90 -1.36 -16.85
C PRO A 494 -24.88 -0.85 -15.84
N MET A 495 -23.74 -1.54 -15.65
CA MET A 495 -22.68 -1.04 -14.77
C MET A 495 -22.07 0.28 -15.22
N LYS A 496 -21.91 0.50 -16.53
CA LYS A 496 -21.42 1.78 -17.08
C LYS A 496 -22.42 2.90 -16.81
N ILE A 497 -23.71 2.63 -17.01
CA ILE A 497 -24.79 3.58 -16.75
C ILE A 497 -24.87 3.89 -15.25
N TYR A 498 -24.89 2.87 -14.39
CA TYR A 498 -24.91 3.01 -12.94
C TYR A 498 -23.73 3.87 -12.45
N LYS A 499 -22.54 3.65 -13.00
CA LYS A 499 -21.34 4.46 -12.72
C LYS A 499 -21.49 5.93 -13.13
N GLN A 500 -22.13 6.20 -14.27
CA GLN A 500 -22.41 7.56 -14.68
C GLN A 500 -23.46 8.22 -13.76
N LEU A 501 -24.50 7.48 -13.37
CA LEU A 501 -25.56 7.96 -12.48
C LEU A 501 -25.03 8.28 -11.08
N ILE A 502 -24.19 7.42 -10.49
CA ILE A 502 -23.62 7.70 -9.16
C ILE A 502 -22.68 8.92 -9.19
N GLY A 503 -21.91 9.10 -10.28
CA GLY A 503 -21.08 10.29 -10.49
C GLY A 503 -21.88 11.58 -10.71
N ASN A 504 -23.11 11.47 -11.20
CA ASN A 504 -24.06 12.57 -11.35
C ASN A 504 -24.98 12.73 -10.12
N GLU A 505 -24.66 12.07 -9.01
CA GLU A 505 -25.41 12.13 -7.76
C GLU A 505 -26.87 11.65 -7.89
N LYS A 506 -27.11 10.67 -8.77
CA LYS A 506 -28.43 10.06 -9.07
C LYS A 506 -28.61 8.65 -8.53
N ILE A 507 -27.57 8.04 -7.97
CA ILE A 507 -27.69 6.82 -7.15
C ILE A 507 -27.59 7.26 -5.70
N VAL A 508 -28.63 6.97 -4.90
CA VAL A 508 -28.76 7.52 -3.55
C VAL A 508 -29.01 6.40 -2.53
N PHE A 509 -28.19 6.33 -1.49
CA PHE A 509 -28.35 5.42 -0.35
C PHE A 509 -27.64 5.98 0.90
N ASP A 510 -28.20 5.73 2.08
CA ASP A 510 -27.54 6.01 3.36
C ASP A 510 -27.29 4.71 4.14
N ASP A 511 -26.18 4.06 3.82
CA ASP A 511 -25.86 2.74 4.33
C ASP A 511 -24.33 2.51 4.37
N PRO A 512 -23.71 2.39 5.55
CA PRO A 512 -22.27 2.19 5.68
C PRO A 512 -21.81 0.82 5.15
N VAL A 513 -22.69 -0.18 5.11
CA VAL A 513 -22.38 -1.49 4.52
C VAL A 513 -22.39 -1.36 3.00
N ALA A 514 -23.38 -0.67 2.41
CA ALA A 514 -23.39 -0.38 0.98
C ALA A 514 -22.17 0.46 0.56
N THR A 515 -21.82 1.48 1.35
CA THR A 515 -20.61 2.28 1.18
C THR A 515 -19.37 1.38 1.15
N TRP A 516 -19.22 0.52 2.16
CA TRP A 516 -18.10 -0.42 2.19
C TRP A 516 -18.08 -1.37 0.97
N ASN A 517 -19.23 -1.85 0.52
CA ASN A 517 -19.33 -2.74 -0.65
C ASN A 517 -18.89 -2.01 -1.94
N HIS A 518 -19.30 -0.76 -2.15
CA HIS A 518 -18.88 0.04 -3.31
C HIS A 518 -17.37 0.29 -3.35
N LEU A 519 -16.73 0.51 -2.18
CA LEU A 519 -15.27 0.68 -2.09
C LEU A 519 -14.52 -0.58 -2.56
N ASN A 520 -15.16 -1.74 -2.47
CA ASN A 520 -14.56 -3.04 -2.77
C ASN A 520 -14.75 -3.47 -4.22
N VAL A 521 -15.56 -2.75 -5.02
CA VAL A 521 -15.86 -3.14 -6.39
C VAL A 521 -14.63 -2.97 -7.26
N VAL A 522 -14.17 -4.08 -7.83
CA VAL A 522 -13.10 -4.14 -8.84
C VAL A 522 -13.72 -4.71 -10.12
N VAL A 523 -13.37 -4.16 -11.28
CA VAL A 523 -13.86 -4.67 -12.57
C VAL A 523 -12.77 -5.35 -13.39
N ARG A 524 -13.16 -6.33 -14.20
CA ARG A 524 -12.38 -6.85 -15.32
C ARG A 524 -12.87 -6.18 -16.60
N VAL A 525 -11.92 -5.75 -17.42
CA VAL A 525 -12.19 -5.22 -18.77
C VAL A 525 -11.74 -6.26 -19.79
N ASP A 526 -12.59 -6.59 -20.76
CA ASP A 526 -12.22 -7.46 -21.89
C ASP A 526 -11.66 -6.66 -23.08
N GLY A 527 -11.14 -7.34 -24.10
CA GLY A 527 -10.55 -6.69 -25.28
C GLY A 527 -11.54 -5.87 -26.13
N ALA A 528 -12.85 -6.02 -25.90
CA ALA A 528 -13.91 -5.23 -26.54
C ALA A 528 -14.37 -4.05 -25.67
N GLY A 529 -13.75 -3.83 -24.51
CA GLY A 529 -14.10 -2.76 -23.58
C GLY A 529 -15.36 -3.03 -22.76
N ASN A 530 -15.82 -4.29 -22.67
CA ASN A 530 -16.87 -4.65 -21.73
C ASN A 530 -16.31 -4.70 -20.32
N ILE A 531 -17.14 -4.33 -19.35
CA ILE A 531 -16.79 -4.35 -17.94
C ILE A 531 -17.62 -5.41 -17.20
N PHE A 532 -17.03 -6.03 -16.19
CA PHE A 532 -17.72 -7.00 -15.35
C PHE A 532 -17.10 -7.04 -13.95
N PRO A 533 -17.86 -7.26 -12.86
CA PRO A 533 -17.31 -7.35 -11.51
C PRO A 533 -16.31 -8.51 -11.39
N ASN A 534 -15.11 -8.23 -10.87
CA ASN A 534 -14.08 -9.22 -10.67
C ASN A 534 -14.08 -9.70 -9.21
N LYS A 535 -14.96 -10.68 -8.90
CA LYS A 535 -15.09 -11.25 -7.55
C LYS A 535 -13.79 -11.89 -7.04
N GLU A 536 -12.93 -12.43 -7.91
CA GLU A 536 -11.64 -13.01 -7.50
C GLU A 536 -10.60 -11.97 -7.04
N LYS A 537 -10.62 -10.78 -7.65
CA LYS A 537 -9.71 -9.67 -7.29
C LYS A 537 -10.29 -8.72 -6.25
N ALA A 538 -11.61 -8.75 -6.02
CA ALA A 538 -12.24 -8.03 -4.93
C ALA A 538 -11.70 -8.57 -3.60
N LYS A 539 -10.99 -7.73 -2.84
CA LYS A 539 -10.41 -8.14 -1.56
C LYS A 539 -11.47 -8.43 -0.49
N ASN A 540 -12.67 -7.89 -0.66
CA ASN A 540 -13.75 -7.85 0.31
C ASN A 540 -15.11 -7.98 -0.41
N LYS A 541 -16.20 -8.03 0.37
CA LYS A 541 -17.56 -8.30 -0.12
C LYS A 541 -18.12 -7.15 -0.98
N ILE A 542 -18.93 -7.52 -1.97
CA ILE A 542 -19.63 -6.60 -2.91
C ILE A 542 -21.12 -6.93 -3.05
N ASP A 543 -21.66 -7.79 -2.20
CA ASP A 543 -23.00 -8.37 -2.31
C ASP A 543 -24.11 -7.30 -2.30
N VAL A 544 -23.95 -6.24 -1.50
CA VAL A 544 -24.93 -5.12 -1.45
C VAL A 544 -24.89 -4.29 -2.74
N PHE A 545 -23.72 -4.11 -3.34
CA PHE A 545 -23.62 -3.44 -4.64
C PHE A 545 -24.29 -4.31 -5.73
N MET A 546 -24.09 -5.63 -5.67
CA MET A 546 -24.71 -6.56 -6.61
C MET A 546 -26.24 -6.54 -6.51
N SER A 547 -26.83 -6.58 -5.32
CA SER A 547 -28.29 -6.51 -5.16
C SER A 547 -28.87 -5.18 -5.67
N GLN A 548 -28.18 -4.05 -5.45
CA GLN A 548 -28.59 -2.76 -6.01
C GLN A 548 -28.50 -2.72 -7.54
N LEU A 549 -27.41 -3.27 -8.10
CA LEU A 549 -27.24 -3.37 -9.56
C LEU A 549 -28.32 -4.26 -10.18
N ILE A 550 -28.71 -5.35 -9.51
CA ILE A 550 -29.79 -6.23 -9.95
C ILE A 550 -31.12 -5.48 -9.98
N ALA A 551 -31.46 -4.74 -8.92
CA ALA A 551 -32.68 -3.92 -8.90
C ALA A 551 -32.69 -2.91 -10.04
N PHE A 552 -31.57 -2.24 -10.27
CA PHE A 552 -31.40 -1.29 -11.37
C PHE A 552 -31.57 -1.95 -12.75
N ILE A 553 -30.97 -3.12 -12.97
CA ILE A 553 -31.12 -3.88 -14.23
C ILE A 553 -32.58 -4.30 -14.44
N THR A 554 -33.27 -4.74 -13.38
CA THR A 554 -34.67 -5.12 -13.44
C THR A 554 -35.55 -3.93 -13.83
N TYR A 555 -35.28 -2.74 -13.29
CA TYR A 555 -35.96 -1.53 -13.74
C TYR A 555 -35.70 -1.24 -15.21
N GLU A 556 -34.43 -1.19 -15.63
CA GLU A 556 -34.07 -0.83 -17.01
C GLU A 556 -34.67 -1.80 -18.04
N LYS A 557 -34.77 -3.09 -17.72
CA LYS A 557 -35.38 -4.11 -18.60
C LYS A 557 -36.89 -3.98 -18.72
N ASN A 558 -37.57 -3.45 -17.70
CA ASN A 558 -39.02 -3.35 -17.63
C ASN A 558 -39.48 -1.87 -17.61
N LYS A 559 -38.63 -0.96 -18.09
CA LYS A 559 -38.83 0.47 -17.93
C LYS A 559 -40.15 0.95 -18.54
N ASP A 560 -40.50 0.46 -19.73
CA ASP A 560 -41.71 0.87 -20.45
C ASP A 560 -43.00 0.54 -19.66
N ASP A 561 -42.99 -0.54 -18.87
CA ASP A 561 -44.12 -0.95 -18.04
C ASP A 561 -44.11 -0.28 -16.65
N LEU A 562 -42.92 0.06 -16.15
CA LEU A 562 -42.74 0.59 -14.80
C LEU A 562 -42.73 2.12 -14.73
N GLU A 563 -42.39 2.83 -15.81
CA GLU A 563 -42.22 4.29 -15.80
C GLU A 563 -43.51 5.04 -15.42
N TYR A 564 -44.68 4.47 -15.72
CA TYR A 564 -45.99 5.00 -15.31
C TYR A 564 -46.15 5.15 -13.78
N TYR A 565 -45.51 4.28 -12.99
CA TYR A 565 -45.61 4.32 -11.52
C TYR A 565 -44.69 5.36 -10.88
N TYR A 566 -43.74 5.91 -11.65
CA TYR A 566 -42.71 6.83 -11.17
C TYR A 566 -42.70 8.18 -11.93
N SER A 567 -43.76 8.45 -12.69
CA SER A 567 -44.06 9.71 -13.38
C SER A 567 -45.08 10.52 -12.60
#